data_AF-E8LYZ5-F1
#
_entry.id   AF-E8LYZ5-F1
#
_cell.length_a   1.000
_cell.length_b   1.000
_cell.length_c   1.000
_cell.angle_alpha   90.00
_cell.angle_beta   90.00
_cell.angle_gamma   90.00
#
_symmetry.space_group_name_H-M   'P 1'
#
loop_
_entity.id
_entity.type
_entity.pdbx_description
1 polymer ?
#
loop_
_entity_poly.entity_id
_entity_poly.type
_entity_poly.pdbx_seq_one_letter_code
_entity_poly.pdbx_strand_id
1 'polypeptide(L)'
;RPVITEITGGAVEEGELAAFDVTLSNVSELATPITLSLADGTAEAASDYTATTVTVTYVKDGNVTSEVLNVEGGTFTFNLPAGN
;
A
#
# COMPACT_ATOMS: atom_id res chain seq x y z
N ARG A 1 3.15 17.89 6.02
CA ARG A 1 3.61 16.59 5.48
C ARG A 1 2.88 15.50 6.25
N PRO A 2 2.01 14.72 5.60
CA PRO A 2 1.32 13.63 6.27
C PRO A 2 2.32 12.61 6.79
N VAL A 3 1.99 12.01 7.93
CA VAL A 3 2.65 10.80 8.43
C VAL A 3 1.63 9.68 8.46
N ILE A 4 2.09 8.45 8.21
CA ILE A 4 1.24 7.26 8.38
C ILE A 4 0.98 7.11 9.87
N THR A 5 -0.29 7.17 10.27
CA THR A 5 -0.71 7.01 11.67
C THR A 5 -1.08 5.57 11.97
N GLU A 6 -1.58 4.85 10.98
CA GLU A 6 -2.11 3.50 11.17
C GLU A 6 -2.04 2.72 9.86
N ILE A 7 -1.72 1.44 9.97
CA ILE A 7 -1.87 0.45 8.91
C ILE A 7 -2.69 -0.70 9.51
N THR A 8 -3.90 -0.92 8.99
CA THR A 8 -4.77 -2.01 9.42
C THR A 8 -4.92 -3.03 8.30
N GLY A 9 -4.87 -4.30 8.66
CA GLY A 9 -5.02 -5.45 7.77
C GLY A 9 -5.01 -6.72 8.62
N GLY A 10 -4.89 -7.89 8.00
CA GLY A 10 -4.89 -9.11 8.80
C GLY A 10 -4.73 -10.40 8.01
N ALA A 11 -5.06 -11.50 8.69
CA ALA A 11 -5.17 -12.82 8.07
C ALA A 11 -6.28 -12.78 7.02
N VAL A 12 -5.95 -13.22 5.83
CA VAL A 12 -6.90 -13.46 4.74
C VAL A 12 -6.95 -14.94 4.46
N GLU A 13 -8.07 -15.40 3.89
CA GLU A 13 -8.17 -16.77 3.42
C GLU A 13 -7.24 -17.02 2.21
N GLU A 14 -6.84 -18.26 2.02
CA GLU A 14 -5.95 -18.65 0.93
C GLU A 14 -6.68 -18.55 -0.42
N GLY A 15 -6.15 -17.70 -1.31
CA GLY A 15 -6.71 -17.43 -2.64
C GLY A 15 -7.39 -16.07 -2.75
N GLU A 16 -7.62 -15.39 -1.62
CA GLU A 16 -8.19 -14.05 -1.55
C GLU A 16 -7.13 -12.93 -1.57
N LEU A 17 -7.59 -11.70 -1.81
CA LEU A 17 -6.72 -10.52 -1.78
C LEU A 17 -6.51 -10.03 -0.34
N ALA A 18 -5.25 -9.92 0.07
CA ALA A 18 -4.85 -9.20 1.27
C ALA A 18 -4.97 -7.68 1.05
N ALA A 19 -5.90 -7.04 1.75
CA ALA A 19 -6.06 -5.59 1.75
C ALA A 19 -5.50 -4.98 3.04
N PHE A 20 -4.76 -3.88 2.90
CA PHE A 20 -4.23 -3.10 4.00
C PHE A 20 -4.68 -1.65 3.85
N ASP A 21 -5.41 -1.16 4.83
CA ASP A 21 -5.85 0.24 4.89
C ASP A 21 -4.77 1.07 5.58
N VAL A 22 -4.37 2.16 4.92
CA VAL A 22 -3.34 3.08 5.43
C VAL A 22 -3.99 4.41 5.74
N THR A 23 -3.92 4.83 7.01
CA THR A 23 -4.44 6.12 7.46
C THR A 23 -3.31 7.13 7.61
N LEU A 24 -3.56 8.36 7.14
CA LEU A 24 -2.63 9.49 7.23
C LEU A 24 -3.10 10.50 8.28
N SER A 25 -2.15 11.17 8.93
CA SER A 25 -2.42 12.18 9.97
C SER A 25 -3.20 13.40 9.48
N ASN A 26 -3.10 13.72 8.20
CA ASN A 26 -3.70 14.88 7.56
C ASN A 26 -3.72 14.67 6.05
N VAL A 27 -4.52 15.47 5.35
CA VAL A 27 -4.50 15.54 3.89
C VAL A 27 -3.11 15.98 3.41
N SER A 28 -2.54 15.28 2.44
CA SER A 28 -1.28 15.61 1.81
C SER A 28 -1.45 16.87 0.96
N GLU A 29 -0.75 17.95 1.29
CA GLU A 29 -0.80 19.19 0.49
C GLU A 29 0.15 19.15 -0.73
N LEU A 30 1.07 18.19 -0.77
CA LEU A 30 2.08 18.00 -1.81
C LEU A 30 2.17 16.52 -2.20
N ALA A 31 2.76 16.24 -3.36
CA ALA A 31 3.10 14.86 -3.72
C ALA A 31 4.10 14.29 -2.70
N THR A 32 3.72 13.23 -2.00
CA THR A 32 4.53 12.62 -0.93
C THR A 32 4.90 11.19 -1.31
N PRO A 33 6.20 10.86 -1.40
CA PRO A 33 6.63 9.48 -1.60
C PRO A 33 6.38 8.66 -0.32
N ILE A 34 5.70 7.54 -0.47
CA ILE A 34 5.42 6.55 0.56
C ILE A 34 6.11 5.26 0.15
N THR A 35 7.05 4.80 0.97
CA THR A 35 7.74 3.53 0.76
C THR A 35 7.20 2.51 1.74
N LEU A 36 6.80 1.35 1.23
CA LEU A 36 6.24 0.23 1.98
C LEU A 36 6.99 -1.04 1.59
N SER A 37 7.11 -1.96 2.55
CA SER A 37 7.75 -3.26 2.34
C SER A 37 6.81 -4.39 2.72
N LEU A 38 6.76 -5.43 1.90
CA LEU A 38 6.20 -6.71 2.27
C LEU A 38 7.20 -7.42 3.18
N ALA A 39 6.70 -7.95 4.29
CA ALA A 39 7.52 -8.63 5.29
C ALA A 39 7.04 -10.07 5.42
N ASP A 40 7.99 -11.00 5.32
CA ASP A 40 7.73 -12.41 5.60
C ASP A 40 7.46 -12.62 7.09
N GLY A 41 6.62 -13.60 7.39
CA GLY A 41 6.27 -14.00 8.74
C GLY A 41 5.99 -15.49 8.78
N THR A 42 4.75 -15.87 9.07
CA THR A 42 4.28 -17.24 8.83
C THR A 42 3.91 -17.48 7.36
N ALA A 43 3.61 -16.41 6.63
CA ALA A 43 3.45 -16.41 5.18
C ALA A 43 4.75 -15.93 4.54
N GLU A 44 5.23 -16.65 3.53
CA GLU A 44 6.48 -16.38 2.82
C GLU A 44 6.21 -15.98 1.36
N ALA A 45 6.96 -15.00 0.86
CA ALA A 45 6.89 -14.56 -0.52
C ALA A 45 7.13 -15.73 -1.51
N ALA A 46 6.36 -15.73 -2.60
CA ALA A 46 6.33 -16.76 -3.65
C ALA A 46 5.83 -18.16 -3.23
N SER A 47 5.72 -18.46 -1.93
CA SER A 47 5.02 -19.65 -1.41
C SER A 47 3.56 -19.34 -1.11
N ASP A 48 3.31 -18.34 -0.27
CA ASP A 48 1.97 -18.04 0.26
C ASP A 48 1.36 -16.78 -0.37
N TYR A 49 2.20 -15.85 -0.85
CA TYR A 49 1.73 -14.65 -1.53
C TYR A 49 2.67 -14.21 -2.66
N THR A 50 2.08 -13.57 -3.68
CA THR A 50 2.83 -13.06 -4.83
C THR A 50 3.44 -11.70 -4.51
N ALA A 51 4.75 -11.65 -4.23
CA ALA A 51 5.48 -10.43 -3.92
C ALA A 51 6.04 -9.72 -5.17
N THR A 52 5.27 -9.67 -6.26
CA THR A 52 5.72 -9.05 -7.52
C THR A 52 4.99 -7.76 -7.86
N THR A 53 3.70 -7.66 -7.52
CA THR A 53 2.89 -6.46 -7.74
C THR A 53 1.99 -6.17 -6.56
N VAL A 54 1.68 -4.90 -6.37
CA VAL A 54 0.68 -4.42 -5.41
C VAL A 54 -0.25 -3.44 -6.10
N THR A 55 -1.51 -3.43 -5.71
CA THR A 55 -2.47 -2.42 -6.15
C THR A 55 -2.64 -1.41 -5.03
N VAL A 56 -2.29 -0.15 -5.29
CA VAL A 56 -2.52 0.95 -4.35
C VAL A 56 -3.76 1.72 -4.79
N THR A 57 -4.74 1.78 -3.91
CA THR A 57 -5.97 2.56 -4.10
C THR A 57 -5.93 3.79 -3.21
N TYR A 58 -6.19 4.95 -3.80
CA TYR A 58 -6.13 6.25 -3.12
C TYR A 58 -7.14 7.21 -3.74
N VAL A 59 -7.49 8.29 -3.05
CA VAL A 59 -8.35 9.33 -3.62
C VAL A 59 -7.48 10.27 -4.46
N LYS A 60 -8.00 10.97 -5.45
CA LYS A 60 -7.26 12.04 -6.13
C LYS A 60 -8.28 13.02 -6.64
N ASP A 61 -8.18 14.26 -6.18
CA ASP A 61 -9.15 15.30 -6.51
C ASP A 61 -10.61 14.84 -6.23
N GLY A 62 -10.81 14.11 -5.13
CA GLY A 62 -12.13 13.55 -4.73
C GLY A 62 -12.56 12.26 -5.45
N ASN A 63 -11.72 11.69 -6.32
CA ASN A 63 -12.04 10.47 -7.07
C ASN A 63 -11.17 9.28 -6.64
N VAL A 64 -11.77 8.10 -6.45
CA VAL A 64 -11.01 6.88 -6.17
C VAL A 64 -10.20 6.48 -7.41
N THR A 65 -8.89 6.35 -7.24
CA THR A 65 -7.91 5.96 -8.26
C THR A 65 -7.18 4.72 -7.79
N SER A 66 -6.77 3.84 -8.71
CA SER A 66 -5.92 2.67 -8.39
C SER A 66 -4.74 2.60 -9.33
N GLU A 67 -3.59 2.22 -8.78
CA GLU A 67 -2.33 2.07 -9.51
C GLU A 67 -1.70 0.73 -9.16
N VAL A 68 -1.23 0.00 -10.17
CA VAL A 68 -0.47 -1.24 -9.97
C VAL A 68 1.01 -0.87 -9.97
N LEU A 69 1.68 -1.18 -8.86
CA LEU A 69 3.10 -0.95 -8.67
C LEU A 69 3.83 -2.29 -8.66
N ASN A 70 5.03 -2.29 -9.24
CA ASN A 70 5.93 -3.44 -9.12
C ASN A 70 6.60 -3.40 -7.74
N VAL A 71 6.77 -4.58 -7.16
CA VAL A 71 7.53 -4.79 -5.93
C VAL A 71 8.94 -5.22 -6.32
N GLU A 72 9.94 -4.47 -5.87
CA GLU A 72 11.35 -4.75 -6.13
C GLU A 72 12.04 -5.06 -4.80
N GLY A 73 12.57 -6.28 -4.66
CA GLY A 73 13.21 -6.71 -3.41
C GLY A 73 12.30 -6.65 -2.19
N GLY A 74 11.00 -6.95 -2.36
CA GLY A 74 9.99 -6.86 -1.30
C GLY A 74 9.54 -5.44 -0.96
N THR A 75 10.06 -4.41 -1.64
CA THR A 75 9.73 -3.01 -1.38
C THR A 75 9.04 -2.38 -2.58
N PHE A 76 8.11 -1.46 -2.35
CA PHE A 76 7.53 -0.62 -3.38
C PHE A 76 7.42 0.82 -2.88
N THR A 77 7.44 1.77 -3.82
CA THR A 77 7.25 3.19 -3.51
C THR A 77 6.08 3.72 -4.31
N PHE A 78 5.17 4.37 -3.60
CA PHE A 78 3.99 5.02 -4.15
C PHE A 78 4.10 6.54 -3.95
N ASN A 79 3.82 7.31 -4.99
CA ASN A 79 3.75 8.78 -4.87
C ASN A 79 2.31 9.21 -4.65
N LEU A 80 1.95 9.45 -3.40
CA LEU A 80 0.63 9.97 -3.05
C LEU A 80 0.49 11.42 -3.57
N PRO A 81 -0.48 11.74 -4.44
CA PRO A 81 -0.68 13.10 -4.91
C PRO A 81 -1.16 14.05 -3.81
N ALA A 82 -1.00 15.35 -4.05
CA ALA A 82 -1.63 16.38 -3.23
C ALA A 82 -3.17 16.23 -3.24
N GLY A 83 -3.83 16.64 -2.16
CA GLY A 83 -5.27 16.58 -1.97
C GLY A 83 -5.79 15.27 -1.36
N ASN A 84 -4.94 14.48 -0.70
CA ASN A 84 -5.27 13.16 -0.11
C ASN A 84 -5.14 13.07 1.40
#